data_AF-A0A0Q7WMG4-F1
#
_entry.id   AF-A0A0Q7WMG4-F1
#
_cell.length_a   1.000
_cell.length_b   1.000
_cell.length_c   1.000
_cell.angle_alpha   90.00
_cell.angle_beta   90.00
_cell.angle_gamma   90.00
#
_symmetry.space_group_name_H-M   'P 1'
#
loop_
_entity.id
_entity.type
_entity.pdbx_description
1 polymer ?
#
loop_
_entity_poly.entity_id
_entity_poly.type
_entity_poly.pdbx_seq_one_letter_code
_entity_poly.pdbx_strand_id
1 'polypeptide(L)'
;MTVQAQRLQAQLAAVEEIVGPLSMIREEIAKKDLPAHSCAFLGGSITDGFANKNSDVDIYLLVDNDEEAAQGEPGTMLKDGRFWQFYFLSKSMLDDFRRKIANNTVASLVEDERVTLHRILTGVAISGEDRLITVRQELDETRLHYLLSATSFDFSGGMHNDCLGMKAADTLGYLQSVRIGYDCIADSILNLWGDTVARQKWRLRRLQRTFGDGPFLEAYLSVLCGPHDRSPDGMGRYIDYSMRLWQFMFAEAILGYLAGRDLPSTMEGARRDINDGAAALAESLASPSRHPCRHPDYRLERYGEDGFVSARAQAEKKLSPLLAAIWCAMDGRRDPEAVVEFLRRRVPKLAGSLTVETVNKAEGMLRAAGVLA
;
A
#
# COMPACT_ATOMS: atom_id res chain seq x y z
N MET A 1 7.62 19.90 -19.71
CA MET A 1 6.42 19.43 -18.99
C MET A 1 6.86 18.62 -17.78
N THR A 2 6.24 18.80 -16.63
CA THR A 2 6.48 17.98 -15.44
C THR A 2 5.97 16.55 -15.67
N VAL A 3 6.51 15.56 -14.95
CA VAL A 3 6.06 14.14 -14.98
C VAL A 3 4.55 14.04 -14.73
N GLN A 4 4.01 14.90 -13.86
CA GLN A 4 2.58 14.96 -13.55
C GLN A 4 1.73 15.39 -14.76
N ALA A 5 2.19 16.36 -15.56
CA ALA A 5 1.47 16.82 -16.75
C ALA A 5 1.42 15.73 -17.84
N GLN A 6 2.52 14.98 -18.03
CA GLN A 6 2.55 13.84 -18.95
C GLN A 6 1.60 12.73 -18.52
N ARG A 7 1.57 12.41 -17.21
CA ARG A 7 0.65 11.43 -16.64
C ARG A 7 -0.81 11.85 -16.83
N LEU A 8 -1.14 13.11 -16.57
CA LEU A 8 -2.49 13.64 -16.75
C LEU A 8 -2.92 13.58 -18.22
N GLN A 9 -2.02 13.93 -19.16
CA GLN A 9 -2.31 13.85 -20.58
C GLN A 9 -2.54 12.40 -21.05
N ALA A 10 -1.75 11.44 -20.56
CA ALA A 10 -1.95 10.03 -20.85
C ALA A 10 -3.27 9.51 -20.26
N GLN A 11 -3.63 9.94 -19.04
CA GLN A 11 -4.92 9.61 -18.42
C GLN A 11 -6.09 10.19 -19.21
N LEU A 12 -6.00 11.45 -19.66
CA LEU A 12 -7.02 12.09 -20.49
C LEU A 12 -7.22 11.33 -21.81
N ALA A 13 -6.14 10.98 -22.51
CA ALA A 13 -6.23 10.21 -23.75
C ALA A 13 -6.89 8.84 -23.53
N ALA A 14 -6.53 8.13 -22.46
CA ALA A 14 -7.14 6.84 -22.11
C ALA A 14 -8.62 6.97 -21.71
N VAL A 15 -8.98 8.07 -21.02
CA VAL A 15 -10.37 8.40 -20.73
C VAL A 15 -11.13 8.60 -22.04
N GLU A 16 -10.66 9.47 -22.93
CA GLU A 16 -11.36 9.80 -24.18
C GLU A 16 -11.50 8.59 -25.12
N GLU A 17 -10.53 7.68 -25.15
CA GLU A 17 -10.64 6.41 -25.88
C GLU A 17 -11.80 5.54 -25.36
N ILE A 18 -12.02 5.52 -24.05
CA ILE A 18 -13.03 4.67 -23.43
C ILE A 18 -14.40 5.33 -23.48
N VAL A 19 -14.54 6.57 -22.98
CA VAL A 19 -15.84 7.24 -22.78
C VAL A 19 -16.20 8.25 -23.88
N GLY A 20 -15.30 8.49 -24.84
CA GLY A 20 -15.45 9.55 -25.83
C GLY A 20 -15.00 10.91 -25.28
N PRO A 21 -15.16 11.99 -26.08
CA PRO A 21 -14.73 13.33 -25.69
C PRO A 21 -15.35 13.79 -24.38
N LEU A 22 -14.58 14.44 -23.50
CA LEU A 22 -15.12 14.97 -22.23
C LEU A 22 -16.27 15.96 -22.42
N SER A 23 -16.36 16.62 -23.58
CA SER A 23 -17.49 17.49 -23.94
C SER A 23 -18.82 16.74 -23.93
N MET A 24 -18.84 15.47 -24.34
CA MET A 24 -20.04 14.64 -24.29
C MET A 24 -20.52 14.45 -22.85
N ILE A 25 -19.59 14.21 -21.91
CA ILE A 25 -19.94 14.07 -20.49
C ILE A 25 -20.47 15.39 -19.93
N ARG A 26 -19.85 16.52 -20.29
CA ARG A 26 -20.34 17.86 -19.90
C ARG A 26 -21.77 18.11 -20.37
N GLU A 27 -22.08 17.76 -21.61
CA GLU A 27 -23.44 17.89 -22.15
C GLU A 27 -24.44 17.02 -21.39
N GLU A 28 -24.07 15.79 -21.01
CA GLU A 28 -24.95 14.93 -20.22
C GLU A 28 -25.17 15.45 -18.79
N ILE A 29 -24.13 16.01 -18.16
CA ILE A 29 -24.25 16.70 -16.87
C ILE A 29 -25.21 17.88 -17.00
N ALA A 30 -25.08 18.70 -18.06
CA ALA A 30 -25.92 19.89 -18.27
C ALA A 30 -27.40 19.56 -18.60
N LYS A 31 -27.67 18.39 -19.19
CA LYS A 31 -29.05 17.93 -19.46
C LYS A 31 -29.77 17.44 -18.22
N LYS A 32 -29.03 17.02 -17.18
CA LYS A 32 -29.62 16.56 -15.94
C LYS A 32 -29.87 17.76 -15.03
N ASP A 33 -31.02 17.75 -14.37
CA ASP A 33 -31.35 18.68 -13.30
C ASP A 33 -30.56 18.30 -12.03
N LEU A 34 -29.24 18.54 -12.07
CA LEU A 34 -28.30 18.24 -11.00
C LEU A 34 -28.16 19.45 -10.08
N PRO A 35 -27.90 19.22 -8.78
CA PRO A 35 -27.45 20.26 -7.85
C PRO A 35 -26.37 21.18 -8.41
N ALA A 36 -26.36 22.42 -7.91
CA ALA A 36 -25.30 23.36 -8.22
C ALA A 36 -23.97 22.81 -7.68
N HIS A 37 -22.99 22.66 -8.57
CA HIS A 37 -21.70 22.06 -8.23
C HIS A 37 -20.56 22.97 -8.67
N SER A 38 -19.54 23.07 -7.83
CA SER A 38 -18.32 23.84 -8.12
C SER A 38 -17.30 23.04 -8.94
N CYS A 39 -17.47 21.70 -9.00
CA CYS A 39 -16.59 20.82 -9.76
C CYS A 39 -17.32 19.51 -10.11
N ALA A 40 -17.04 18.99 -11.31
CA ALA A 40 -17.35 17.62 -11.69
C ALA A 40 -16.07 16.91 -12.13
N PHE A 41 -15.89 15.65 -11.75
CA PHE A 41 -14.73 14.86 -12.16
C PHE A 41 -15.06 13.37 -12.36
N LEU A 42 -14.32 12.73 -13.26
CA LEU A 42 -14.37 11.29 -13.42
C LEU A 42 -13.54 10.62 -12.32
N GLY A 43 -14.04 9.51 -11.80
CA GLY A 43 -13.28 8.59 -10.98
C GLY A 43 -13.28 7.19 -11.61
N GLY A 44 -13.16 6.19 -10.76
CA GLY A 44 -13.37 4.81 -11.20
C GLY A 44 -12.15 4.12 -11.78
N SER A 45 -12.41 2.91 -12.29
CA SER A 45 -11.39 2.13 -12.99
C SER A 45 -10.82 2.84 -14.23
N ILE A 46 -11.54 3.82 -14.78
CA ILE A 46 -11.13 4.60 -15.95
C ILE A 46 -9.92 5.46 -15.58
N THR A 47 -10.03 6.29 -14.54
CA THR A 47 -8.92 7.17 -14.12
C THR A 47 -7.74 6.42 -13.53
N ASP A 48 -7.98 5.21 -13.00
CA ASP A 48 -6.93 4.31 -12.53
C ASP A 48 -6.14 3.62 -13.65
N GLY A 49 -6.61 3.68 -14.90
CA GLY A 49 -6.02 2.98 -16.04
C GLY A 49 -6.31 1.47 -16.07
N PHE A 50 -7.37 1.02 -15.40
CA PHE A 50 -7.77 -0.39 -15.31
C PHE A 50 -9.11 -0.70 -15.99
N ALA A 51 -9.74 0.30 -16.59
CA ALA A 51 -11.02 0.14 -17.26
C ALA A 51 -10.91 -0.72 -18.52
N ASN A 52 -12.06 -1.23 -18.94
CA ASN A 52 -12.25 -1.90 -20.20
C ASN A 52 -13.54 -1.38 -20.86
N LYS A 53 -13.88 -1.88 -22.05
CA LYS A 53 -15.06 -1.43 -22.81
C LYS A 53 -16.41 -1.59 -22.08
N ASN A 54 -16.48 -2.38 -21.02
CA ASN A 54 -17.68 -2.61 -20.20
C ASN A 54 -17.59 -1.93 -18.82
N SER A 55 -16.56 -1.13 -18.56
CA SER A 55 -16.44 -0.40 -17.30
C SER A 55 -17.51 0.68 -17.19
N ASP A 56 -18.05 0.82 -15.99
CA ASP A 56 -18.95 1.90 -15.62
C ASP A 56 -18.21 3.25 -15.62
N VAL A 57 -18.99 4.32 -15.81
CA VAL A 57 -18.53 5.72 -15.78
C VAL A 57 -18.92 6.32 -14.44
N ASP A 58 -17.94 6.46 -13.55
CA ASP A 58 -18.13 7.06 -12.22
C ASP A 58 -17.90 8.58 -12.29
N ILE A 59 -18.95 9.37 -12.08
CA ILE A 59 -18.91 10.84 -12.09
C ILE A 59 -19.15 11.36 -10.68
N TYR A 60 -18.24 12.19 -10.19
CA TYR A 60 -18.33 12.82 -8.88
C TYR A 60 -18.58 14.31 -9.03
N LEU A 61 -19.50 14.83 -8.22
CA LEU A 61 -19.95 16.22 -8.21
C LEU A 61 -19.64 16.81 -6.83
N LEU A 62 -18.80 17.84 -6.77
CA LEU A 62 -18.59 18.62 -5.55
C LEU A 62 -19.71 19.65 -5.43
N VAL A 63 -20.66 19.40 -4.54
CA VAL A 63 -21.84 20.23 -4.33
C VAL A 63 -21.55 21.25 -3.22
N ASP A 64 -21.88 22.51 -3.45
CA ASP A 64 -21.54 23.58 -2.51
C ASP A 64 -22.49 23.61 -1.29
N ASN A 65 -23.68 23.01 -1.43
CA ASN A 65 -24.70 22.91 -0.40
C ASN A 65 -24.85 21.44 0.07
N ASP A 66 -24.65 21.21 1.37
CA ASP A 66 -24.77 19.89 1.98
C ASP A 66 -26.20 19.32 1.91
N GLU A 67 -27.24 20.18 1.96
CA GLU A 67 -28.63 19.73 1.83
C GLU A 67 -28.90 19.20 0.42
N GLU A 68 -28.38 19.88 -0.60
CA GLU A 68 -28.49 19.43 -2.00
C GLU A 68 -27.72 18.14 -2.24
N ALA A 69 -26.54 17.98 -1.62
CA ALA A 69 -25.78 16.74 -1.69
C ALA A 69 -26.54 15.57 -1.03
N ALA A 70 -27.23 15.82 0.08
CA ALA A 70 -28.03 14.81 0.77
C ALA A 70 -29.35 14.47 0.03
N GLN A 71 -29.94 15.44 -0.66
CA GLN A 71 -31.13 15.25 -1.50
C GLN A 71 -30.80 14.63 -2.87
N GLY A 72 -29.56 14.77 -3.34
CA GLY A 72 -29.09 14.13 -4.56
C GLY A 72 -29.09 12.61 -4.41
N GLU A 73 -30.10 11.94 -4.97
CA GLU A 73 -30.07 10.48 -5.07
C GLU A 73 -28.97 10.07 -6.05
N PRO A 74 -28.04 9.16 -5.66
CA PRO A 74 -27.05 8.61 -6.57
C PRO A 74 -27.73 8.12 -7.85
N GLY A 75 -27.51 8.86 -8.94
CA GLY A 75 -28.16 8.58 -10.21
C GLY A 75 -27.43 7.45 -10.92
N THR A 76 -28.16 6.45 -11.41
CA THR A 76 -27.62 5.48 -12.36
C THR A 76 -28.34 5.63 -13.70
N MET A 77 -27.58 5.78 -14.78
CA MET A 77 -28.11 5.86 -16.14
C MET A 77 -27.43 4.83 -17.03
N LEU A 78 -28.23 4.04 -17.76
CA LEU A 78 -27.68 3.16 -18.81
C LEU A 78 -27.59 3.94 -20.11
N LYS A 79 -26.38 4.15 -20.62
CA LYS A 79 -26.12 4.80 -21.91
C LYS A 79 -25.07 4.03 -22.68
N ASP A 80 -25.37 3.72 -23.94
CA ASP A 80 -24.48 2.95 -24.83
C ASP A 80 -24.00 1.62 -24.21
N GLY A 81 -24.89 0.97 -23.45
CA GLY A 81 -24.62 -0.30 -22.78
C GLY A 81 -23.75 -0.20 -21.52
N ARG A 82 -23.53 1.00 -20.97
CA ARG A 82 -22.74 1.24 -19.75
C ARG A 82 -23.52 1.98 -18.68
N PHE A 83 -23.23 1.68 -17.42
CA PHE A 83 -23.79 2.46 -16.32
C PHE A 83 -22.96 3.71 -16.08
N TRP A 84 -23.66 4.84 -16.01
CA TRP A 84 -23.13 6.13 -15.60
C TRP A 84 -23.65 6.39 -14.20
N GLN A 85 -22.74 6.43 -13.23
CA GLN A 85 -23.05 6.55 -11.81
C GLN A 85 -22.64 7.94 -11.34
N PHE A 86 -23.58 8.66 -10.74
CA PHE A 86 -23.37 10.01 -10.24
C PHE A 86 -23.27 9.99 -8.71
N TYR A 87 -22.20 10.57 -8.19
CA TYR A 87 -21.89 10.65 -6.77
C TYR A 87 -21.81 12.11 -6.34
N PHE A 88 -22.51 12.46 -5.27
CA PHE A 88 -22.53 13.82 -4.72
C PHE A 88 -21.62 13.88 -3.50
N LEU A 89 -20.66 14.79 -3.52
CA LEU A 89 -19.72 15.03 -2.45
C LEU A 89 -20.04 16.37 -1.80
N SER A 90 -20.38 16.33 -0.52
CA SER A 90 -20.70 17.51 0.27
C SER A 90 -19.44 18.19 0.80
N LYS A 91 -19.56 19.45 1.21
CA LYS A 91 -18.47 20.16 1.89
C LYS A 91 -18.15 19.52 3.24
N SER A 92 -19.18 19.13 4.00
CA SER A 92 -18.99 18.44 5.29
C SER A 92 -18.21 17.13 5.18
N MET A 93 -18.38 16.37 4.09
CA MET A 93 -17.61 15.15 3.85
C MET A 93 -16.12 15.47 3.64
N LEU A 94 -15.80 16.51 2.87
CA LEU A 94 -14.41 16.96 2.69
C LEU A 94 -13.81 17.44 4.02
N ASP A 95 -14.58 18.19 4.81
CA ASP A 95 -14.15 18.68 6.12
C ASP A 95 -13.91 17.52 7.11
N ASP A 96 -14.73 16.47 7.06
CA ASP A 96 -14.52 15.24 7.84
C ASP A 96 -13.24 14.51 7.41
N PHE A 97 -12.97 14.36 6.11
CA PHE A 97 -11.73 13.76 5.62
C PHE A 97 -10.50 14.52 6.12
N ARG A 98 -10.49 15.86 5.99
CA ARG A 98 -9.40 16.70 6.51
C ARG A 98 -9.21 16.51 8.01
N ARG A 99 -10.31 16.50 8.78
CA ARG A 99 -10.27 16.26 10.23
C ARG A 99 -9.71 14.88 10.56
N LYS A 100 -10.16 13.82 9.88
CA LYS A 100 -9.68 12.45 10.12
C LYS A 100 -8.19 12.29 9.81
N ILE A 101 -7.71 12.93 8.74
CA ILE A 101 -6.27 12.96 8.40
C ILE A 101 -5.47 13.74 9.46
N ALA A 102 -5.92 14.95 9.81
CA ALA A 102 -5.25 15.82 10.77
C ALA A 102 -5.17 15.20 12.18
N ASN A 103 -6.20 14.46 12.59
CA ASN A 103 -6.31 13.83 13.91
C ASN A 103 -5.80 12.38 13.95
N ASN A 104 -5.16 11.88 12.89
CA ASN A 104 -4.67 10.49 12.79
C ASN A 104 -5.78 9.42 12.96
N THR A 105 -7.03 9.72 12.63
CA THR A 105 -8.16 8.78 12.76
C THR A 105 -8.59 8.15 11.44
N VAL A 106 -7.70 8.11 10.44
CA VAL A 106 -7.93 7.47 9.12
C VAL A 106 -8.33 6.00 9.23
N ALA A 107 -7.91 5.29 10.28
CA ALA A 107 -8.37 3.91 10.54
C ALA A 107 -9.89 3.80 10.69
N SER A 108 -10.57 4.88 11.09
CA SER A 108 -12.04 4.94 11.20
C SER A 108 -12.76 5.14 9.86
N LEU A 109 -12.05 5.40 8.77
CA LEU A 109 -12.67 5.53 7.45
C LEU A 109 -13.28 4.20 7.03
N VAL A 110 -14.57 4.21 6.69
CA VAL A 110 -15.22 3.06 6.04
C VAL A 110 -14.74 2.91 4.59
N GLU A 111 -14.97 1.75 3.98
CA GLU A 111 -14.47 1.44 2.63
C GLU A 111 -14.91 2.49 1.58
N ASP A 112 -16.18 2.90 1.60
CA ASP A 112 -16.69 3.88 0.64
C ASP A 112 -16.08 5.28 0.82
N GLU A 113 -15.76 5.66 2.05
CA GLU A 113 -15.03 6.89 2.34
C GLU A 113 -13.61 6.82 1.76
N ARG A 114 -12.90 5.71 1.96
CA ARG A 114 -11.55 5.50 1.40
C ARG A 114 -11.56 5.55 -0.13
N VAL A 115 -12.55 4.89 -0.74
CA VAL A 115 -12.75 4.91 -2.20
C VAL A 115 -12.99 6.33 -2.69
N THR A 116 -13.86 7.08 -2.02
CA THR A 116 -14.17 8.48 -2.36
C THR A 116 -12.92 9.35 -2.26
N LEU A 117 -12.15 9.21 -1.18
CA LEU A 117 -10.91 9.96 -0.95
C LEU A 117 -9.88 9.68 -2.04
N HIS A 118 -9.73 8.41 -2.45
CA HIS A 118 -8.92 8.05 -3.60
C HIS A 118 -9.42 8.65 -4.91
N ARG A 119 -10.74 8.67 -5.16
CA ARG A 119 -11.30 9.28 -6.38
C ARG A 119 -11.03 10.78 -6.42
N ILE A 120 -11.09 11.47 -5.29
CA ILE A 120 -10.70 12.88 -5.21
C ILE A 120 -9.23 13.03 -5.63
N LEU A 121 -8.32 12.21 -5.09
CA LEU A 121 -6.89 12.29 -5.36
C LEU A 121 -6.51 11.91 -6.81
N THR A 122 -7.16 10.90 -7.40
CA THR A 122 -6.78 10.35 -8.73
C THR A 122 -7.70 10.73 -9.87
N GLY A 123 -8.84 11.38 -9.58
CA GLY A 123 -9.85 11.72 -10.57
C GLY A 123 -9.38 12.66 -11.69
N VAL A 124 -10.16 12.74 -12.76
CA VAL A 124 -9.88 13.62 -13.90
C VAL A 124 -10.98 14.66 -14.00
N ALA A 125 -10.64 15.94 -13.92
CA ALA A 125 -11.62 17.02 -13.92
C ALA A 125 -12.40 17.05 -15.25
N ILE A 126 -13.72 17.09 -15.14
CA ILE A 126 -14.64 17.36 -16.25
C ILE A 126 -14.90 18.87 -16.29
N SER A 127 -15.20 19.48 -15.14
CA SER A 127 -15.39 20.92 -14.94
C SER A 127 -14.84 21.35 -13.58
N GLY A 128 -14.49 22.63 -13.41
CA GLY A 128 -13.98 23.15 -12.14
C GLY A 128 -12.61 22.57 -11.73
N GLU A 129 -11.67 22.45 -12.66
CA GLU A 129 -10.35 21.86 -12.41
C GLU A 129 -9.59 22.54 -11.26
N ASP A 130 -9.60 23.88 -11.21
CA ASP A 130 -8.97 24.65 -10.12
C ASP A 130 -9.53 24.28 -8.75
N ARG A 131 -10.83 23.99 -8.67
CA ARG A 131 -11.48 23.57 -7.44
C ARG A 131 -11.02 22.18 -7.03
N LEU A 132 -10.91 21.23 -7.95
CA LEU A 132 -10.38 19.89 -7.66
C LEU A 132 -8.92 19.95 -7.21
N ILE A 133 -8.09 20.78 -7.85
CA ILE A 133 -6.69 21.01 -7.45
C ILE A 133 -6.64 21.56 -6.03
N THR A 134 -7.46 22.57 -5.72
CA THR A 134 -7.55 23.16 -4.38
C THR A 134 -7.90 22.10 -3.33
N VAL A 135 -8.94 21.29 -3.59
CA VAL A 135 -9.36 20.23 -2.67
C VAL A 135 -8.25 19.20 -2.43
N ARG A 136 -7.50 18.82 -3.47
CA ARG A 136 -6.35 17.91 -3.33
C ARG A 136 -5.25 18.50 -2.47
N GLN A 137 -4.93 19.79 -2.65
CA GLN A 137 -3.89 20.46 -1.88
C GLN A 137 -4.28 20.62 -0.39
N GLU A 138 -5.58 20.69 -0.10
CA GLU A 138 -6.09 20.74 1.27
C GLU A 138 -6.05 19.36 1.97
N LEU A 139 -5.88 18.26 1.22
CA LEU A 139 -5.65 16.93 1.77
C LEU A 139 -4.14 16.72 1.94
N ASP A 140 -3.68 16.48 3.17
CA ASP A 140 -2.29 16.07 3.42
C ASP A 140 -2.10 14.63 2.93
N GLU A 141 -1.91 14.48 1.61
CA GLU A 141 -1.79 13.21 0.90
C GLU A 141 -0.63 12.37 1.45
N THR A 142 0.49 12.99 1.80
CA THR A 142 1.64 12.29 2.39
C THR A 142 1.28 11.69 3.74
N ARG A 143 0.59 12.43 4.61
CA ARG A 143 0.13 11.93 5.90
C ARG A 143 -0.94 10.85 5.73
N LEU A 144 -1.87 11.03 4.80
CA LEU A 144 -2.88 10.03 4.49
C LEU A 144 -2.24 8.69 4.08
N HIS A 145 -1.29 8.69 3.13
CA HIS A 145 -0.56 7.51 2.69
C HIS A 145 0.11 6.79 3.86
N TYR A 146 0.78 7.55 4.73
CA TYR A 146 1.41 7.02 5.92
C TYR A 146 0.39 6.36 6.88
N LEU A 147 -0.74 7.02 7.15
CA LEU A 147 -1.77 6.51 8.07
C LEU A 147 -2.51 5.28 7.52
N LEU A 148 -2.86 5.29 6.22
CA LEU A 148 -3.44 4.13 5.55
C LEU A 148 -2.47 2.95 5.57
N SER A 149 -1.20 3.23 5.28
CA SER A 149 -0.15 2.22 5.35
C SER A 149 -0.03 1.63 6.76
N ALA A 150 0.00 2.49 7.80
CA ALA A 150 0.09 2.08 9.20
C ALA A 150 -1.06 1.14 9.58
N THR A 151 -2.28 1.52 9.23
CA THR A 151 -3.49 0.73 9.50
C THR A 151 -3.38 -0.67 8.89
N SER A 152 -2.97 -0.77 7.61
CA SER A 152 -2.81 -2.05 6.93
C SER A 152 -1.63 -2.86 7.49
N PHE A 153 -0.54 -2.20 7.91
CA PHE A 153 0.60 -2.85 8.55
C PHE A 153 0.21 -3.49 9.88
N ASP A 154 -0.47 -2.73 10.75
CA ASP A 154 -0.88 -3.20 12.07
C ASP A 154 -1.86 -4.37 11.97
N PHE A 155 -2.82 -4.29 11.02
CA PHE A 155 -3.73 -5.40 10.76
C PHE A 155 -2.98 -6.66 10.28
N SER A 156 -2.02 -6.49 9.38
CA SER A 156 -1.15 -7.59 8.96
C SER A 156 -0.36 -8.19 10.13
N GLY A 157 0.10 -7.35 11.06
CA GLY A 157 0.79 -7.79 12.28
C GLY A 157 -0.10 -8.66 13.17
N GLY A 158 -1.38 -8.29 13.30
CA GLY A 158 -2.40 -9.11 13.96
C GLY A 158 -2.57 -10.48 13.29
N MET A 159 -2.73 -10.51 11.97
CA MET A 159 -2.85 -11.78 11.23
C MET A 159 -1.60 -12.66 11.36
N HIS A 160 -0.41 -12.06 11.43
CA HIS A 160 0.83 -12.78 11.68
C HIS A 160 0.82 -13.43 13.07
N ASN A 161 0.30 -12.78 14.10
CA ASN A 161 0.13 -13.40 15.43
C ASN A 161 -0.80 -14.61 15.37
N ASP A 162 -1.94 -14.46 14.69
CA ASP A 162 -2.92 -15.53 14.56
C ASP A 162 -2.30 -16.74 13.84
N CYS A 163 -1.51 -16.49 12.78
CA CYS A 163 -0.77 -17.53 12.07
C CYS A 163 0.19 -18.31 13.00
N LEU A 164 0.92 -17.61 13.87
CA LEU A 164 1.82 -18.29 14.82
C LEU A 164 1.06 -19.18 15.81
N GLY A 165 -0.12 -18.73 16.27
CA GLY A 165 -0.99 -19.55 17.12
C GLY A 165 -1.60 -20.75 16.40
N MET A 166 -1.94 -20.60 15.12
CA MET A 166 -2.61 -21.63 14.31
C MET A 166 -1.64 -22.67 13.72
N LYS A 167 -0.36 -22.33 13.54
CA LYS A 167 0.67 -23.14 12.84
C LYS A 167 0.71 -24.61 13.29
N ALA A 168 0.39 -24.91 14.56
CA ALA A 168 0.43 -26.26 15.11
C ALA A 168 -0.93 -26.99 15.16
N ALA A 169 -2.05 -26.29 15.00
CA ALA A 169 -3.38 -26.79 15.36
C ALA A 169 -4.48 -26.59 14.30
N ASP A 170 -4.35 -25.59 13.43
CA ASP A 170 -5.37 -25.27 12.42
C ASP A 170 -4.72 -24.81 11.11
N THR A 171 -4.46 -25.77 10.23
CA THR A 171 -3.87 -25.51 8.92
C THR A 171 -4.75 -24.65 8.03
N LEU A 172 -6.08 -24.81 8.07
CA LEU A 172 -6.99 -24.06 7.20
C LEU A 172 -7.11 -22.60 7.67
N GLY A 173 -7.25 -22.39 8.98
CA GLY A 173 -7.17 -21.07 9.59
C GLY A 173 -5.84 -20.39 9.27
N TYR A 174 -4.72 -21.09 9.42
CA TYR A 174 -3.40 -20.59 9.04
C TYR A 174 -3.36 -20.12 7.57
N LEU A 175 -3.83 -20.94 6.62
CA LEU A 175 -3.82 -20.59 5.20
C LEU A 175 -4.64 -19.32 4.90
N GLN A 176 -5.80 -19.18 5.55
CA GLN A 176 -6.65 -18.01 5.38
C GLN A 176 -6.01 -16.76 6.00
N SER A 177 -5.47 -16.86 7.22
CA SER A 177 -4.80 -15.76 7.92
C SER A 177 -3.56 -15.28 7.18
N VAL A 178 -2.78 -16.19 6.58
CA VAL A 178 -1.66 -15.84 5.69
C VAL A 178 -2.16 -15.00 4.52
N ARG A 179 -3.19 -15.45 3.80
CA ARG A 179 -3.72 -14.70 2.64
C ARG A 179 -4.19 -13.30 3.01
N ILE A 180 -4.99 -13.18 4.08
CA ILE A 180 -5.49 -11.89 4.55
C ILE A 180 -4.32 -10.99 4.96
N GLY A 181 -3.39 -11.52 5.75
CA GLY A 181 -2.26 -10.77 6.24
C GLY A 181 -1.33 -10.28 5.12
N TYR A 182 -1.11 -11.11 4.10
CA TYR A 182 -0.39 -10.75 2.88
C TYR A 182 -1.02 -9.62 2.09
N ASP A 183 -2.34 -9.71 1.90
CA ASP A 183 -3.11 -8.66 1.26
C ASP A 183 -2.93 -7.33 2.01
N CYS A 184 -3.00 -7.36 3.34
CA CYS A 184 -2.82 -6.16 4.16
C CYS A 184 -1.39 -5.61 4.09
N ILE A 185 -0.33 -6.44 4.13
CA ILE A 185 1.03 -5.90 4.01
C ILE A 185 1.34 -5.40 2.59
N ALA A 186 0.76 -6.02 1.55
CA ALA A 186 0.83 -5.50 0.18
C ALA A 186 0.16 -4.12 0.08
N ASP A 187 -1.03 -3.97 0.69
CA ASP A 187 -1.72 -2.68 0.75
C ASP A 187 -0.90 -1.64 1.54
N SER A 188 -0.25 -2.05 2.63
CA SER A 188 0.64 -1.18 3.41
C SER A 188 1.79 -0.61 2.55
N ILE A 189 2.43 -1.48 1.77
CA ILE A 189 3.50 -1.09 0.84
C ILE A 189 2.92 -0.20 -0.27
N LEU A 190 1.83 -0.58 -0.93
CA LEU A 190 1.20 0.23 -1.97
C LEU A 190 0.82 1.63 -1.46
N ASN A 191 0.31 1.72 -0.23
CA ASN A 191 -0.03 2.99 0.40
C ASN A 191 1.20 3.88 0.60
N LEU A 192 2.33 3.32 1.04
CA LEU A 192 3.60 4.07 1.09
C LEU A 192 4.00 4.58 -0.30
N TRP A 193 3.70 3.81 -1.35
CA TRP A 193 4.03 4.14 -2.73
C TRP A 193 3.01 5.07 -3.41
N GLY A 194 2.12 5.68 -2.63
CA GLY A 194 1.18 6.69 -3.09
C GLY A 194 -0.13 6.13 -3.63
N ASP A 195 -0.45 4.87 -3.35
CA ASP A 195 -1.79 4.35 -3.56
C ASP A 195 -2.69 4.66 -2.35
N THR A 196 -4.00 4.75 -2.58
CA THR A 196 -4.98 5.04 -1.51
C THR A 196 -6.20 4.13 -1.56
N VAL A 197 -6.31 3.23 -2.54
CA VAL A 197 -7.39 2.24 -2.61
C VAL A 197 -6.85 0.82 -2.57
N ALA A 198 -7.23 0.14 -1.50
CA ALA A 198 -6.94 -1.26 -1.20
C ALA A 198 -8.01 -2.23 -1.75
N ARG A 199 -8.87 -1.81 -2.70
CA ARG A 199 -9.91 -2.72 -3.24
C ARG A 199 -9.25 -3.97 -3.80
N GLN A 200 -9.58 -5.12 -3.20
CA GLN A 200 -8.95 -6.42 -3.47
C GLN A 200 -8.85 -6.74 -4.96
N LYS A 201 -9.89 -6.43 -5.74
CA LYS A 201 -9.96 -6.77 -7.18
C LYS A 201 -8.87 -6.12 -8.05
N TRP A 202 -8.22 -5.03 -7.63
CA TRP A 202 -7.21 -4.33 -8.43
C TRP A 202 -5.80 -4.43 -7.85
N ARG A 203 -5.65 -5.05 -6.68
CA ARG A 203 -4.36 -5.12 -5.98
C ARG A 203 -3.26 -5.69 -6.86
N LEU A 204 -3.50 -6.81 -7.55
CA LEU A 204 -2.51 -7.42 -8.44
C LEU A 204 -2.07 -6.48 -9.56
N ARG A 205 -2.99 -5.73 -10.17
CA ARG A 205 -2.64 -4.75 -11.21
C ARG A 205 -1.89 -3.56 -10.64
N ARG A 206 -2.19 -3.14 -9.41
CA ARG A 206 -1.46 -2.07 -8.70
C ARG A 206 -0.05 -2.51 -8.33
N LEU A 207 0.12 -3.75 -7.84
CA LEU A 207 1.43 -4.36 -7.60
C LEU A 207 2.23 -4.47 -8.90
N GLN A 208 1.62 -4.97 -9.98
CA GLN A 208 2.25 -5.05 -11.30
C GLN A 208 2.67 -3.67 -11.82
N ARG A 209 1.81 -2.65 -11.72
CA ARG A 209 2.15 -1.27 -12.10
C ARG A 209 3.34 -0.73 -11.29
N THR A 210 3.39 -1.06 -10.00
CA THR A 210 4.38 -0.52 -9.05
C THR A 210 5.72 -1.25 -9.14
N PHE A 211 5.71 -2.58 -9.21
CA PHE A 211 6.89 -3.44 -9.13
C PHE A 211 7.27 -4.11 -10.44
N GLY A 212 6.35 -4.17 -11.41
CA GLY A 212 6.53 -4.84 -12.70
C GLY A 212 6.18 -6.33 -12.64
N ASP A 213 6.34 -7.00 -13.78
CA ASP A 213 6.28 -8.46 -13.91
C ASP A 213 7.59 -9.10 -13.43
N GLY A 214 7.91 -8.87 -12.15
CA GLY A 214 9.17 -9.28 -11.53
C GLY A 214 9.01 -10.35 -10.46
N PRO A 215 10.14 -10.80 -9.88
CA PRO A 215 10.17 -11.84 -8.86
C PRO A 215 9.27 -11.55 -7.65
N PHE A 216 9.07 -10.28 -7.29
CA PHE A 216 8.18 -9.92 -6.19
C PHE A 216 6.71 -10.25 -6.48
N LEU A 217 6.23 -9.95 -7.70
CA LEU A 217 4.86 -10.26 -8.08
C LEU A 217 4.63 -11.77 -8.15
N GLU A 218 5.59 -12.51 -8.69
CA GLU A 218 5.56 -13.98 -8.74
C GLU A 218 5.55 -14.60 -7.34
N ALA A 219 6.39 -14.09 -6.44
CA ALA A 219 6.45 -14.54 -5.06
C ALA A 219 5.12 -14.31 -4.33
N TYR A 220 4.53 -13.14 -4.51
CA TYR A 220 3.22 -12.78 -3.96
C TYR A 220 2.10 -13.68 -4.51
N LEU A 221 2.06 -13.90 -5.83
CA LEU A 221 1.08 -14.79 -6.47
C LEU A 221 1.20 -16.24 -5.98
N SER A 222 2.42 -16.72 -5.79
CA SER A 222 2.69 -18.07 -5.29
C SER A 222 2.05 -18.31 -3.92
N VAL A 223 2.10 -17.31 -3.03
CA VAL A 223 1.41 -17.37 -1.73
C VAL A 223 -0.10 -17.30 -1.89
N LEU A 224 -0.63 -16.40 -2.73
CA LEU A 224 -2.07 -16.30 -2.94
C LEU A 224 -2.69 -17.58 -3.52
N CYS A 225 -2.04 -18.22 -4.48
CA CYS A 225 -2.50 -19.48 -5.07
C CYS A 225 -2.52 -20.63 -4.06
N GLY A 226 -1.72 -20.55 -2.99
CA GLY A 226 -1.61 -21.57 -1.96
C GLY A 226 -0.68 -22.72 -2.36
N PRO A 227 -0.54 -23.74 -1.50
CA PRO A 227 0.39 -24.84 -1.73
C PRO A 227 -0.05 -25.74 -2.89
N HIS A 228 0.84 -25.97 -3.84
CA HIS A 228 0.64 -26.96 -4.91
C HIS A 228 0.68 -28.40 -4.37
N ASP A 229 1.58 -28.67 -3.42
CA ASP A 229 1.73 -29.95 -2.73
C ASP A 229 1.04 -29.88 -1.36
N ARG A 230 -0.04 -30.66 -1.20
CA ARG A 230 -0.84 -30.72 0.04
C ARG A 230 -0.37 -31.79 1.02
N SER A 231 0.75 -32.47 0.75
CA SER A 231 1.38 -33.35 1.72
C SER A 231 1.84 -32.57 2.96
N PRO A 232 2.06 -33.20 4.13
CA PRO A 232 2.59 -32.52 5.31
C PRO A 232 3.89 -31.75 5.03
N ASP A 233 4.80 -32.33 4.24
CA ASP A 233 6.06 -31.68 3.87
C ASP A 233 5.85 -30.50 2.92
N GLY A 234 4.97 -30.66 1.92
CA GLY A 234 4.59 -29.59 1.00
C GLY A 234 3.97 -28.39 1.72
N MET A 235 3.07 -28.67 2.67
CA MET A 235 2.48 -27.68 3.56
C MET A 235 3.54 -27.02 4.44
N GLY A 236 4.47 -27.79 5.02
CA GLY A 236 5.55 -27.26 5.84
C GLY A 236 6.46 -26.30 5.06
N ARG A 237 6.83 -26.64 3.83
CA ARG A 237 7.62 -25.75 2.94
C ARG A 237 6.85 -24.49 2.56
N TYR A 238 5.55 -24.61 2.25
CA TYR A 238 4.70 -23.46 1.96
C TYR A 238 4.59 -22.51 3.17
N ILE A 239 4.41 -23.06 4.37
CA ILE A 239 4.37 -22.30 5.63
C ILE A 239 5.68 -21.55 5.84
N ASP A 240 6.84 -22.21 5.71
CA ASP A 240 8.13 -21.56 5.90
C ASP A 240 8.35 -20.44 4.87
N TYR A 241 8.04 -20.71 3.60
CA TYR A 241 8.12 -19.72 2.53
C TYR A 241 7.24 -18.50 2.79
N SER A 242 5.97 -18.73 3.12
CA SER A 242 5.02 -17.65 3.34
C SER A 242 5.40 -16.84 4.59
N MET A 243 5.96 -17.43 5.64
CA MET A 243 6.43 -16.63 6.77
C MET A 243 7.64 -15.76 6.39
N ARG A 244 8.62 -16.31 5.65
CA ARG A 244 9.82 -15.55 5.25
C ARG A 244 9.49 -14.40 4.30
N LEU A 245 8.62 -14.63 3.31
CA LEU A 245 8.22 -13.57 2.38
C LEU A 245 7.39 -12.49 3.10
N TRP A 246 6.61 -12.86 4.11
CA TRP A 246 5.86 -11.91 4.91
C TRP A 246 6.79 -11.01 5.73
N GLN A 247 7.81 -11.60 6.37
CA GLN A 247 8.84 -10.84 7.07
C GLN A 247 9.62 -9.90 6.15
N PHE A 248 9.92 -10.36 4.95
CA PHE A 248 10.53 -9.53 3.92
C PHE A 248 9.65 -8.31 3.62
N MET A 249 8.36 -8.50 3.37
CA MET A 249 7.42 -7.41 3.13
C MET A 249 7.28 -6.47 4.34
N PHE A 250 7.30 -7.01 5.56
CA PHE A 250 7.32 -6.22 6.80
C PHE A 250 8.54 -5.30 6.86
N ALA A 251 9.72 -5.86 6.57
CA ALA A 251 10.96 -5.10 6.55
C ALA A 251 10.88 -3.95 5.53
N GLU A 252 10.32 -4.19 4.36
CA GLU A 252 10.17 -3.15 3.33
C GLU A 252 9.19 -2.05 3.73
N ALA A 253 8.07 -2.39 4.38
CA ALA A 253 7.16 -1.39 4.94
C ALA A 253 7.83 -0.55 6.03
N ILE A 254 8.60 -1.18 6.93
CA ILE A 254 9.36 -0.49 7.99
C ILE A 254 10.42 0.43 7.41
N LEU A 255 11.21 -0.04 6.44
CA LEU A 255 12.19 0.80 5.75
C LEU A 255 11.52 1.97 5.04
N GLY A 256 10.31 1.79 4.49
CA GLY A 256 9.49 2.86 3.95
C GLY A 256 9.07 3.91 4.99
N TYR A 257 8.59 3.49 6.16
CA TYR A 257 8.30 4.42 7.27
C TYR A 257 9.55 5.17 7.74
N LEU A 258 10.67 4.45 7.84
CA LEU A 258 11.94 5.03 8.24
C LEU A 258 12.49 6.00 7.20
N ALA A 259 12.28 5.76 5.90
CA ALA A 259 12.61 6.75 4.87
C ALA A 259 11.74 8.00 4.98
N GLY A 260 10.49 7.87 5.46
CA GLY A 260 9.58 8.99 5.66
C GLY A 260 9.28 9.73 4.34
N ARG A 261 9.41 11.06 4.33
CA ARG A 261 9.12 11.90 3.15
C ARG A 261 10.15 11.78 2.03
N ASP A 262 11.31 11.18 2.29
CA ASP A 262 12.37 11.00 1.27
C ASP A 262 12.05 9.84 0.31
N LEU A 263 10.95 9.12 0.55
CA LEU A 263 10.55 7.94 -0.21
C LEU A 263 10.60 8.15 -1.73
N PRO A 264 10.05 9.24 -2.34
CA PRO A 264 10.00 9.40 -3.80
C PRO A 264 11.37 9.30 -4.48
N SER A 265 12.41 9.89 -3.87
CA SER A 265 13.78 9.86 -4.41
C SER A 265 14.43 8.47 -4.33
N THR A 266 13.88 7.59 -3.49
CA THR A 266 14.38 6.23 -3.27
C THR A 266 13.54 5.15 -3.95
N MET A 267 12.39 5.47 -4.56
CA MET A 267 11.42 4.48 -5.03
C MET A 267 11.98 3.56 -6.12
N GLU A 268 12.73 4.06 -7.11
CA GLU A 268 13.30 3.18 -8.14
C GLU A 268 14.32 2.19 -7.57
N GLY A 269 15.20 2.66 -6.67
CA GLY A 269 16.14 1.80 -5.94
C GLY A 269 15.40 0.79 -5.06
N ALA A 270 14.37 1.24 -4.34
CA ALA A 270 13.48 0.40 -3.54
C ALA A 270 12.82 -0.69 -4.37
N ARG A 271 12.33 -0.36 -5.56
CA ARG A 271 11.66 -1.30 -6.47
C ARG A 271 12.60 -2.41 -6.88
N ARG A 272 13.83 -2.05 -7.23
CA ARG A 272 14.88 -3.00 -7.60
C ARG A 272 15.22 -3.90 -6.41
N ASP A 273 15.47 -3.29 -5.25
CA ASP A 273 15.81 -4.01 -4.03
C ASP A 273 14.70 -4.99 -3.60
N ILE A 274 13.44 -4.60 -3.77
CA ILE A 274 12.27 -5.46 -3.49
C ILE A 274 12.25 -6.68 -4.40
N ASN A 275 12.47 -6.48 -5.70
CA ASN A 275 12.50 -7.58 -6.67
C ASN A 275 13.72 -8.50 -6.46
N ASP A 276 14.91 -7.93 -6.25
CA ASP A 276 16.14 -8.68 -5.99
C ASP A 276 16.05 -9.46 -4.66
N GLY A 277 15.35 -8.91 -3.67
CA GLY A 277 15.05 -9.57 -2.41
C GLY A 277 14.09 -10.75 -2.56
N ALA A 278 13.00 -10.56 -3.29
CA ALA A 278 12.05 -11.63 -3.56
C ALA A 278 12.67 -12.79 -4.37
N ALA A 279 13.49 -12.47 -5.38
CA ALA A 279 14.22 -13.47 -6.17
C ALA A 279 15.13 -14.34 -5.30
N ALA A 280 15.97 -13.69 -4.49
CA ALA A 280 16.90 -14.41 -3.64
C ALA A 280 16.20 -15.19 -2.53
N LEU A 281 15.04 -14.73 -2.05
CA LEU A 281 14.23 -15.49 -1.11
C LEU A 281 13.75 -16.81 -1.76
N ALA A 282 13.27 -16.77 -3.00
CA ALA A 282 12.86 -17.96 -3.74
C ALA A 282 14.04 -18.95 -3.90
N GLU A 283 15.25 -18.45 -4.18
CA GLU A 283 16.47 -19.27 -4.24
C GLU A 283 16.88 -19.85 -2.89
N SER A 284 16.73 -19.09 -1.80
CA SER A 284 17.14 -19.50 -0.45
C SER A 284 16.32 -20.68 0.10
N LEU A 285 15.11 -20.91 -0.40
CA LEU A 285 14.37 -22.13 -0.07
C LEU A 285 15.04 -23.41 -0.60
N ALA A 286 15.88 -23.28 -1.63
CA ALA A 286 16.63 -24.38 -2.19
C ALA A 286 17.99 -24.60 -1.52
N SER A 287 18.47 -23.67 -0.68
CA SER A 287 19.82 -23.74 -0.08
C SER A 287 19.92 -23.06 1.30
N PRO A 288 20.59 -23.67 2.31
CA PRO A 288 20.78 -23.04 3.61
C PRO A 288 21.45 -21.65 3.53
N SER A 289 20.94 -20.67 4.28
CA SER A 289 21.48 -19.30 4.30
C SER A 289 22.91 -19.25 4.86
N ARG A 290 23.76 -18.39 4.27
CA ARG A 290 25.16 -18.21 4.70
C ARG A 290 25.37 -17.11 5.75
N HIS A 291 24.38 -16.26 5.97
CA HIS A 291 24.43 -15.12 6.91
C HIS A 291 23.21 -15.15 7.85
N PRO A 292 23.25 -14.41 8.98
CA PRO A 292 22.09 -14.24 9.87
C PRO A 292 20.84 -13.84 9.10
N CYS A 293 19.76 -14.59 9.31
CA CYS A 293 18.44 -14.24 8.81
C CYS A 293 17.50 -13.96 9.99
N ARG A 294 16.48 -13.14 9.73
CA ARG A 294 15.39 -12.93 10.68
C ARG A 294 14.73 -14.26 11.00
N HIS A 295 14.49 -14.50 12.28
CA HIS A 295 13.77 -15.70 12.70
C HIS A 295 12.28 -15.56 12.35
N PRO A 296 11.62 -16.49 11.63
CA PRO A 296 10.26 -16.35 11.07
C PRO A 296 9.18 -16.02 12.12
N ASP A 297 9.39 -16.45 13.36
CA ASP A 297 8.45 -16.20 14.46
C ASP A 297 8.60 -14.82 15.14
N TYR A 298 9.54 -13.99 14.70
CA TYR A 298 9.74 -12.63 15.21
C TYR A 298 9.28 -11.60 14.19
N ARG A 299 8.73 -10.48 14.68
CA ARG A 299 8.53 -9.30 13.82
C ARG A 299 8.80 -8.03 14.61
N LEU A 300 8.94 -6.95 13.87
CA LEU A 300 8.87 -5.62 14.44
C LEU A 300 7.45 -5.09 14.33
N GLU A 301 6.93 -4.59 15.44
CA GLU A 301 5.70 -3.82 15.50
C GLU A 301 6.04 -2.34 15.58
N ARG A 302 5.11 -1.52 15.10
CA ARG A 302 5.19 -0.07 15.29
C ARG A 302 4.78 0.28 16.72
N TYR A 303 5.48 1.23 17.32
CA TYR A 303 5.19 1.75 18.64
C TYR A 303 5.19 3.28 18.59
N GLY A 304 4.00 3.87 18.55
CA GLY A 304 3.84 5.32 18.34
C GLY A 304 4.18 5.75 16.92
N GLU A 305 4.48 7.04 16.73
CA GLU A 305 4.79 7.62 15.41
C GLU A 305 6.19 7.24 14.91
N ASP A 306 7.17 7.08 15.81
CA ASP A 306 8.59 6.89 15.45
C ASP A 306 9.28 5.67 16.11
N GLY A 307 8.59 4.92 16.97
CA GLY A 307 9.16 3.78 17.68
C GLY A 307 8.88 2.45 16.98
N PHE A 308 9.76 1.48 17.20
CA PHE A 308 9.54 0.08 16.84
C PHE A 308 9.77 -0.80 18.05
N VAL A 309 9.01 -1.88 18.17
CA VAL A 309 9.18 -2.89 19.22
C VAL A 309 9.41 -4.23 18.54
N SER A 310 10.41 -4.99 19.00
CA SER A 310 10.52 -6.39 18.63
C SER A 310 9.46 -7.17 19.39
N ALA A 311 8.46 -7.70 18.70
CA ALA A 311 7.41 -8.51 19.28
C ALA A 311 7.71 -10.00 19.06
N ARG A 312 7.94 -10.71 20.17
CA ARG A 312 7.66 -12.15 20.29
C ARG A 312 6.88 -12.35 21.57
N ALA A 313 5.60 -12.66 21.42
CA ALA A 313 4.64 -13.24 22.37
C ALA A 313 4.59 -12.77 23.84
N GLN A 314 5.70 -12.44 24.53
CA GLN A 314 5.73 -12.09 25.97
C GLN A 314 6.85 -11.12 26.42
N ALA A 315 7.79 -10.69 25.55
CA ALA A 315 8.82 -9.71 25.94
C ALA A 315 9.04 -8.63 24.87
N GLU A 316 8.40 -7.48 25.06
CA GLU A 316 8.57 -6.31 24.22
C GLU A 316 9.92 -5.64 24.50
N LYS A 317 10.80 -5.60 23.49
CA LYS A 317 12.00 -4.75 23.52
C LYS A 317 11.82 -3.60 22.53
N LYS A 318 11.80 -2.38 23.05
CA LYS A 318 11.86 -1.16 22.23
C LYS A 318 13.18 -1.15 21.46
N LEU A 319 13.11 -1.01 20.15
CA LEU A 319 14.25 -0.82 19.27
C LEU A 319 14.30 0.64 18.84
N SER A 320 15.52 1.17 18.75
CA SER A 320 15.72 2.46 18.08
C SER A 320 15.45 2.31 16.58
N PRO A 321 15.10 3.40 15.86
CA PRO A 321 14.97 3.40 14.41
C PRO A 321 16.19 2.79 13.68
N LEU A 322 17.40 3.04 14.18
CA LEU A 322 18.64 2.48 13.64
C LEU A 322 18.71 0.96 13.80
N LEU A 323 18.39 0.43 14.98
CA LEU A 323 18.37 -1.02 15.21
C LEU A 323 17.27 -1.71 14.39
N ALA A 324 16.10 -1.08 14.26
CA ALA A 324 15.03 -1.57 13.40
C ALA A 324 15.45 -1.64 11.93
N ALA A 325 16.12 -0.59 11.42
CA ALA A 325 16.67 -0.56 10.06
C ALA A 325 17.70 -1.68 9.84
N ILE A 326 18.64 -1.86 10.77
CA ILE A 326 19.65 -2.92 10.70
C ILE A 326 18.98 -4.30 10.69
N TRP A 327 18.00 -4.55 11.57
CA TRP A 327 17.23 -5.80 11.55
C TRP A 327 16.50 -6.03 10.23
N CYS A 328 15.94 -4.97 9.62
CA CYS A 328 15.30 -5.03 8.30
C CYS A 328 16.29 -5.35 7.16
N ALA A 329 17.57 -5.02 7.31
CA ALA A 329 18.60 -5.31 6.30
C ALA A 329 19.25 -6.69 6.47
N MET A 330 19.12 -7.33 7.64
CA MET A 330 19.65 -8.66 7.97
C MET A 330 18.78 -9.79 7.39
N ASP A 331 18.86 -9.98 6.08
CA ASP A 331 18.05 -10.93 5.32
C ASP A 331 18.76 -12.25 4.97
N GLY A 332 19.89 -12.53 5.60
CA GLY A 332 20.69 -13.75 5.34
C GLY A 332 21.58 -13.68 4.10
N ARG A 333 21.69 -12.51 3.45
CA ARG A 333 22.49 -12.34 2.22
C ARG A 333 23.58 -11.28 2.30
N ARG A 334 23.35 -10.22 3.08
CA ARG A 334 24.27 -9.08 3.17
C ARG A 334 25.26 -9.29 4.31
N ASP A 335 26.53 -9.04 4.01
CA ASP A 335 27.54 -8.82 5.04
C ASP A 335 27.36 -7.41 5.68
N PRO A 336 28.05 -7.12 6.78
CA PRO A 336 27.91 -5.83 7.47
C PRO A 336 28.18 -4.60 6.57
N GLU A 337 29.15 -4.68 5.67
CA GLU A 337 29.47 -3.64 4.69
C GLU A 337 28.30 -3.39 3.74
N ALA A 338 27.72 -4.44 3.15
CA ALA A 338 26.57 -4.35 2.27
C ALA A 338 25.31 -3.87 3.00
N VAL A 339 25.14 -4.20 4.29
CA VAL A 339 24.07 -3.62 5.13
C VAL A 339 24.21 -2.10 5.26
N VAL A 340 25.43 -1.60 5.52
CA VAL A 340 25.69 -0.16 5.62
C VAL A 340 25.36 0.54 4.30
N GLU A 341 25.85 0.02 3.17
CA GLU A 341 25.60 0.61 1.86
C GLU A 341 24.10 0.62 1.53
N PHE A 342 23.43 -0.51 1.72
CA PHE A 342 21.98 -0.65 1.51
C PHE A 342 21.19 0.38 2.33
N LEU A 343 21.47 0.49 3.63
CA LEU A 343 20.72 1.38 4.52
C LEU A 343 21.04 2.86 4.28
N ARG A 344 22.26 3.23 3.89
CA ARG A 344 22.58 4.61 3.49
C ARG A 344 21.76 5.05 2.28
N ARG A 345 21.54 4.15 1.33
CA ARG A 345 20.69 4.41 0.16
C ARG A 345 19.21 4.43 0.52
N ARG A 346 18.74 3.47 1.32
CA ARG A 346 17.30 3.28 1.61
C ARG A 346 16.76 4.21 2.67
N VAL A 347 17.59 4.58 3.65
CA VAL A 347 17.21 5.43 4.78
C VAL A 347 18.28 6.50 5.00
N PRO A 348 18.43 7.50 4.10
CA PRO A 348 19.54 8.46 4.13
C PRO A 348 19.69 9.21 5.44
N LYS A 349 18.58 9.49 6.14
CA LYS A 349 18.58 10.15 7.46
C LYS A 349 19.35 9.38 8.56
N LEU A 350 19.60 8.09 8.38
CA LEU A 350 20.40 7.27 9.30
C LEU A 350 21.88 7.16 8.90
N ALA A 351 22.27 7.70 7.73
CA ALA A 351 23.60 7.48 7.15
C ALA A 351 24.76 7.89 8.07
N GLY A 352 24.60 8.98 8.83
CA GLY A 352 25.61 9.49 9.76
C GLY A 352 25.92 8.57 10.94
N SER A 353 24.99 7.68 11.30
CA SER A 353 25.14 6.73 12.41
C SER A 353 25.46 5.30 11.95
N LEU A 354 25.51 5.07 10.63
CA LEU A 354 25.72 3.75 10.04
C LEU A 354 27.20 3.50 9.74
N THR A 355 27.79 2.57 10.49
CA THR A 355 29.15 2.04 10.29
C THR A 355 29.13 0.52 10.40
N VAL A 356 30.16 -0.15 9.88
CA VAL A 356 30.32 -1.61 10.02
C VAL A 356 30.37 -2.03 11.49
N GLU A 357 31.06 -1.25 12.35
CA GLU A 357 31.11 -1.48 13.79
C GLU A 357 29.70 -1.41 14.42
N THR A 358 28.91 -0.40 14.05
CA THR A 358 27.52 -0.26 14.52
C THR A 358 26.67 -1.46 14.11
N VAL A 359 26.83 -1.94 12.87
CA VAL A 359 26.11 -3.12 12.36
C VAL A 359 26.51 -4.38 13.10
N ASN A 360 27.81 -4.63 13.30
CA ASN A 360 28.32 -5.78 14.06
C ASN A 360 27.82 -5.78 15.51
N LYS A 361 27.85 -4.61 16.16
CA LYS A 361 27.32 -4.45 17.52
C LYS A 361 25.82 -4.75 17.58
N ALA A 362 25.06 -4.22 16.62
CA ALA A 362 23.62 -4.47 16.52
C ALA A 362 23.33 -5.96 16.27
N GLU A 363 24.07 -6.63 15.38
CA GLU A 363 23.94 -8.06 15.14
C GLU A 363 24.14 -8.86 16.43
N GLY A 364 25.22 -8.59 17.17
CA GLY A 364 25.49 -9.25 18.46
C GLY A 364 24.34 -9.07 19.46
N MET A 365 23.79 -7.85 19.56
CA MET A 365 22.63 -7.56 20.42
C MET A 365 21.36 -8.31 19.97
N LEU A 366 21.10 -8.36 18.67
CA LEU A 366 19.92 -9.02 18.10
C LEU A 366 20.01 -10.56 18.24
N ARG A 367 21.19 -11.14 18.02
CA ARG A 367 21.45 -12.57 18.29
C ARG A 367 21.28 -12.91 19.77
N ALA A 368 21.84 -12.11 20.68
CA ALA A 368 21.67 -12.31 22.11
C ALA A 368 20.20 -12.19 22.56
N ALA A 369 19.38 -11.45 21.80
CA ALA A 369 17.93 -11.36 22.01
C ALA A 369 17.12 -12.50 21.33
N GLY A 370 17.78 -13.37 20.55
CA GLY A 370 17.16 -14.46 19.80
C GLY A 370 16.31 -14.01 18.61
N VAL A 371 16.43 -12.75 18.17
CA VAL A 371 15.60 -12.21 17.06
C VAL A 371 16.23 -12.44 15.67
N LEU A 372 17.50 -12.85 15.64
CA LEU A 372 18.22 -13.32 14.46
C LEU A 372 18.61 -14.79 14.67
N ALA A 373 18.46 -15.60 13.61
CA ALA A 373 18.85 -17.01 13.58
C ALA A 373 20.36 -17.19 13.35
#